data_AF-A0A146HS31-F1
#
_entry.id   AF-A0A146HS31-F1
#
_cell.length_a   1.000
_cell.length_b   1.000
_cell.length_c   1.000
_cell.angle_alpha   90.00
_cell.angle_beta   90.00
_cell.angle_gamma   90.00
#
_symmetry.space_group_name_H-M   'P 1'
#
loop_
_entity.id
_entity.type
_entity.pdbx_description
1 polymer ?
#
loop_
_entity_poly.entity_id
_entity_poly.type
_entity_poly.pdbx_seq_one_letter_code
_entity_poly.pdbx_strand_id
1 'polypeptide(L)'
;MRSTFFSLLATALLVSASGVRSNFRVSDGTVCEGQVTNSEAFIGKDNNVKVQFATCPTDVVTKRSRIELEQRDTVVDVCGNTCTTDCFTPSGGGPNPNDCTVIADALLYDSQNIGADFTVPTGKNNTVVMQYASCLTFFVNQDSAGNELEYCRVDWAALVNYIAPNCQSTQNAHGGLCVATDGNWFVEVAHSSNSTS
;
A
#
# COMPACT_ATOMS: atom_id res chain seq x y z
N MET A 1 -3.65 74.33 23.87
CA MET A 1 -4.33 73.17 24.50
C MET A 1 -4.46 72.05 23.49
N ARG A 2 -4.17 70.82 23.93
CA ARG A 2 -4.40 69.50 23.29
C ARG A 2 -3.56 69.16 22.05
N SER A 3 -2.41 68.53 22.33
CA SER A 3 -1.70 67.67 21.38
C SER A 3 -2.23 66.24 21.53
N THR A 4 -2.68 65.63 20.43
CA THR A 4 -3.17 64.24 20.36
C THR A 4 -2.08 63.35 19.78
N PHE A 5 -1.59 62.39 20.58
CA PHE A 5 -0.83 61.24 20.10
C PHE A 5 -1.75 60.02 20.10
N PHE A 6 -2.05 59.47 18.93
CA PHE A 6 -2.68 58.15 18.78
C PHE A 6 -1.60 57.14 18.40
N SER A 7 -1.40 56.15 19.26
CA SER A 7 -0.48 55.02 19.05
C SER A 7 -1.29 53.82 18.55
N LEU A 8 -0.97 53.30 17.36
CA LEU A 8 -1.56 52.09 16.80
C LEU A 8 -0.61 50.91 17.08
N LEU A 9 -1.01 50.01 17.98
CA LEU A 9 -0.40 48.69 18.13
C LEU A 9 -1.01 47.74 17.08
N ALA A 10 -0.18 47.18 16.20
CA ALA A 10 -0.55 46.07 15.34
C ALA A 10 -0.04 44.76 15.96
N THR A 11 -0.96 43.95 16.49
CA THR A 11 -0.68 42.59 16.98
C THR A 11 -0.80 41.61 15.81
N ALA A 12 0.31 41.04 15.36
CA ALA A 12 0.33 39.96 14.39
C ALA A 12 0.06 38.62 15.11
N LEU A 13 -1.06 37.98 14.81
CA LEU A 13 -1.38 36.62 15.23
C LEU A 13 -0.63 35.63 14.31
N LEU A 14 0.36 34.93 14.87
CA LEU A 14 1.00 33.79 14.23
C LEU A 14 0.10 32.56 14.44
N VAL A 15 -0.59 32.13 13.38
CA VAL A 15 -1.28 30.84 13.32
C VAL A 15 -0.22 29.79 12.98
N SER A 16 0.23 29.03 13.97
CA SER A 16 1.03 27.83 13.74
C SER A 16 0.11 26.73 13.20
N ALA A 17 0.22 26.43 11.90
CA ALA A 17 -0.37 25.25 11.31
C ALA A 17 0.38 24.02 11.83
N SER A 18 -0.21 23.34 12.80
CA SER A 18 0.22 22.00 13.22
C SER A 18 -0.07 21.03 12.09
N GLY A 19 0.91 20.81 11.20
CA GLY A 19 0.86 19.71 10.24
C GLY A 19 0.81 18.39 10.99
N VAL A 20 -0.29 17.65 10.83
CA VAL A 20 -0.42 16.28 11.32
C VAL A 20 0.62 15.44 10.58
N ARG A 21 1.69 15.06 11.27
CA ARG A 21 2.60 14.02 10.80
C ARG A 21 2.00 12.68 11.21
N SER A 22 1.28 12.05 10.29
CA SER A 22 0.85 10.67 10.48
C SER A 22 2.09 9.78 10.44
N ASN A 23 2.59 9.38 11.61
CA ASN A 23 3.55 8.29 11.73
C ASN A 23 2.79 6.98 11.51
N PHE A 24 2.49 6.64 10.26
CA PHE A 24 1.91 5.34 9.95
C PHE A 24 2.97 4.26 10.19
N ARG A 25 2.92 3.65 11.37
CA ARG A 25 3.71 2.45 11.67
C ARG A 25 2.88 1.26 11.24
N VAL A 26 3.33 0.60 10.18
CA VAL A 26 2.72 -0.61 9.64
C VAL A 26 2.97 -1.75 10.63
N SER A 27 2.04 -1.99 11.55
CA SER A 27 2.13 -3.03 12.59
C SER A 27 1.31 -4.24 12.17
N ASP A 28 1.91 -5.43 12.22
CA ASP A 28 1.27 -6.75 11.99
C ASP A 28 0.27 -6.79 10.80
N GLY A 29 0.75 -6.52 9.59
CA GLY A 29 -0.07 -6.65 8.37
C GLY A 29 -1.19 -5.62 8.20
N THR A 30 -1.28 -4.61 9.08
CA THR A 30 -2.22 -3.49 8.93
C THR A 30 -1.63 -2.40 8.04
N VAL A 31 -2.15 -2.22 6.83
CA VAL A 31 -1.62 -1.34 5.77
C VAL A 31 -2.46 -0.07 5.54
N CYS A 32 -3.64 0.03 6.16
CA CYS A 32 -4.50 1.22 6.08
C CYS A 32 -5.31 1.40 7.38
N GLU A 33 -5.75 2.64 7.64
CA GLU A 33 -6.66 2.92 8.76
C GLU A 33 -8.02 2.26 8.53
N GLY A 34 -8.54 1.57 9.54
CA GLY A 34 -9.82 0.85 9.43
C GLY A 34 -9.77 -0.43 8.61
N GLN A 35 -8.57 -0.97 8.36
CA GLN A 35 -8.40 -2.28 7.72
C GLN A 35 -9.23 -3.37 8.42
N VAL A 36 -9.90 -4.20 7.63
CA VAL A 36 -10.54 -5.43 8.11
C VAL A 36 -9.96 -6.62 7.37
N THR A 37 -9.26 -7.51 8.08
CA THR A 37 -8.80 -8.80 7.53
C THR A 37 -9.99 -9.75 7.43
N ASN A 38 -10.32 -10.18 6.21
CA ASN A 38 -11.45 -11.07 5.94
C ASN A 38 -11.04 -12.54 5.92
N SER A 39 -9.82 -12.83 5.47
CA SER A 39 -9.25 -14.18 5.48
C SER A 39 -7.74 -14.14 5.48
N GLU A 40 -7.13 -15.25 5.91
CA GLU A 40 -5.68 -15.45 5.96
C GLU A 40 -5.32 -16.84 5.43
N ALA A 41 -4.13 -16.95 4.86
CA ALA A 41 -3.53 -18.20 4.39
C ALA A 41 -2.00 -18.14 4.49
N PHE A 42 -1.35 -19.26 4.20
CA PHE A 42 0.10 -19.32 3.99
C PHE A 42 0.38 -19.86 2.59
N ILE A 43 1.39 -19.28 1.93
CA ILE A 43 1.77 -19.62 0.55
C ILE A 43 3.24 -20.06 0.44
N GLY A 44 3.61 -20.51 -0.76
CA GLY A 44 4.96 -20.91 -1.10
C GLY A 44 5.29 -22.35 -0.69
N LYS A 45 6.45 -22.82 -1.17
CA LYS A 45 6.92 -24.20 -0.97
C LYS A 45 6.93 -24.63 0.50
N ASP A 46 7.37 -23.74 1.38
CA ASP A 46 7.53 -24.00 2.80
C ASP A 46 6.32 -23.56 3.64
N ASN A 47 5.25 -23.03 3.01
CA ASN A 47 4.05 -22.50 3.66
C ASN A 47 4.36 -21.52 4.82
N ASN A 48 5.30 -20.61 4.60
CA ASN A 48 5.84 -19.72 5.63
C ASN A 48 5.57 -18.23 5.37
N VAL A 49 5.01 -17.87 4.22
CA VAL A 49 4.61 -16.50 3.89
C VAL A 49 3.14 -16.32 4.23
N LYS A 50 2.83 -15.44 5.19
CA LYS A 50 1.45 -15.10 5.59
C LYS A 50 0.85 -14.22 4.50
N VAL A 51 -0.34 -14.60 4.02
CA VAL A 51 -1.16 -13.80 3.08
C VAL A 51 -2.47 -13.46 3.76
N GLN A 52 -2.87 -12.20 3.69
CA GLN A 52 -4.15 -11.71 4.19
C GLN A 52 -4.93 -11.08 3.04
N PHE A 53 -6.21 -11.42 2.93
CA PHE A 53 -7.16 -10.70 2.09
C PHE A 53 -7.92 -9.74 2.98
N ALA A 54 -7.69 -8.45 2.78
CA ALA A 54 -8.18 -7.40 3.64
C ALA A 54 -9.00 -6.38 2.85
N THR A 55 -9.89 -5.70 3.57
CA THR A 55 -10.62 -4.55 3.06
C THR A 55 -10.01 -3.29 3.66
N CYS A 56 -9.52 -2.40 2.80
CA CYS A 56 -9.20 -1.02 3.16
C CYS A 56 -10.39 -0.12 2.84
N PRO A 57 -10.89 0.69 3.79
CA PRO A 57 -11.91 1.68 3.51
C PRO A 57 -11.44 2.61 2.39
N THR A 58 -12.21 2.70 1.30
CA THR A 58 -12.02 3.74 0.30
C THR A 58 -12.92 4.91 0.68
N ASP A 59 -12.40 6.14 0.71
CA ASP A 59 -13.17 7.36 0.99
C ASP A 59 -14.25 7.67 -0.09
N VAL A 60 -14.49 6.74 -1.00
CA VAL A 60 -15.47 6.81 -2.09
C VAL A 60 -16.84 6.31 -1.63
N VAL A 61 -17.32 6.79 -0.48
CA VAL A 61 -18.76 6.77 -0.15
C VAL A 61 -19.33 8.19 -0.32
N THR A 62 -19.03 8.83 -1.45
CA THR A 62 -19.87 9.91 -1.96
C THR A 62 -21.02 9.28 -2.74
N LYS A 63 -22.15 9.08 -2.04
CA LYS A 63 -23.52 8.99 -2.58
C LYS A 63 -23.62 8.74 -4.10
N ARG A 64 -23.29 7.56 -4.60
CA ARG A 64 -23.88 7.09 -5.85
C ARG A 64 -25.21 6.45 -5.47
N SER A 65 -26.28 7.15 -5.84
CA SER A 65 -27.66 6.69 -5.77
C SER A 65 -27.78 5.25 -6.25
N ARG A 66 -28.68 4.49 -5.63
CA ARG A 66 -29.10 3.12 -5.99
C ARG A 66 -29.76 3.03 -7.39
N ILE A 67 -29.11 3.58 -8.42
CA ILE A 67 -29.51 3.55 -9.82
C ILE A 67 -28.23 3.36 -10.65
N GLU A 68 -27.51 2.27 -10.38
CA GLU A 68 -26.59 1.64 -11.33
C GLU A 68 -26.53 0.15 -10.96
N LEU A 69 -27.73 -0.45 -10.96
CA LEU A 69 -27.89 -1.90 -11.06
C LEU A 69 -27.39 -2.28 -12.46
N GLU A 70 -26.40 -3.19 -12.49
CA GLU A 70 -25.62 -3.64 -13.66
C GLU A 70 -24.29 -2.91 -13.92
N GLN A 71 -23.51 -2.55 -12.87
CA GLN A 71 -22.06 -2.62 -13.04
C GLN A 71 -21.71 -4.09 -13.29
N ARG A 72 -21.35 -4.43 -14.53
CA ARG A 72 -20.63 -5.67 -14.76
C ARG A 72 -19.31 -5.49 -14.02
N ASP A 73 -19.08 -6.28 -12.98
CA ASP A 73 -17.75 -6.44 -12.38
C ASP A 73 -16.84 -6.99 -13.50
N THR A 74 -16.26 -6.10 -14.27
CA THR A 74 -15.32 -6.46 -15.33
C THR A 74 -13.98 -6.72 -14.67
N VAL A 75 -13.45 -7.92 -14.89
CA VAL A 75 -12.07 -8.25 -14.53
C VAL A 75 -11.18 -7.61 -15.58
N VAL A 76 -10.29 -6.72 -15.13
CA VAL A 76 -9.30 -6.04 -15.97
C VAL A 76 -7.95 -6.64 -15.68
N ASP A 77 -7.34 -7.26 -16.69
CA ASP A 77 -5.97 -7.74 -16.64
C ASP A 77 -5.00 -6.55 -16.62
N VAL A 78 -4.21 -6.46 -15.56
CA VAL A 78 -3.16 -5.46 -15.38
C VAL A 78 -1.76 -6.07 -15.26
N CYS A 79 -1.59 -7.33 -15.66
CA CYS A 79 -0.28 -7.96 -15.83
C CYS A 79 0.57 -7.20 -16.85
N GLY A 80 1.86 -7.06 -16.56
CA GLY A 80 2.84 -6.37 -17.40
C GLY A 80 2.65 -4.84 -17.47
N ASN A 81 1.63 -4.28 -16.81
CA ASN A 81 1.43 -2.84 -16.79
C ASN A 81 2.59 -2.15 -16.07
N THR A 82 3.07 -1.06 -16.66
CA THR A 82 4.12 -0.24 -16.07
C THR A 82 3.60 0.59 -14.90
N CYS A 83 4.39 0.67 -13.85
CA CYS A 83 4.15 1.53 -12.70
C CYS A 83 5.37 2.42 -12.43
N THR A 84 5.12 3.57 -11.80
CA THR A 84 6.17 4.49 -11.36
C THR A 84 6.62 4.08 -9.96
N THR A 85 7.91 3.80 -9.79
CA THR A 85 8.48 3.44 -8.48
C THR A 85 8.94 4.69 -7.74
N ASP A 86 8.44 4.87 -6.52
CA ASP A 86 8.83 5.92 -5.60
C ASP A 86 9.39 5.30 -4.31
N CYS A 87 10.60 5.68 -3.92
CA CYS A 87 11.17 5.28 -2.64
C CYS A 87 10.78 6.29 -1.54
N PHE A 88 10.38 5.80 -0.38
CA PHE A 88 10.04 6.66 0.75
C PHE A 88 11.30 7.22 1.40
N THR A 89 11.50 8.53 1.30
CA THR A 89 12.66 9.26 1.85
C THR A 89 12.19 10.35 2.81
N PRO A 90 13.03 10.80 3.78
CA PRO A 90 14.39 10.35 4.12
C PRO A 90 14.44 9.04 4.92
N SER A 91 15.64 8.65 5.38
CA SER A 91 16.00 7.35 5.97
C SER A 91 15.03 6.76 7.01
N GLY A 92 15.02 5.42 7.08
CA GLY A 92 14.73 4.68 8.31
C GLY A 92 14.44 3.19 8.13
N GLY A 93 15.46 2.32 8.10
CA GLY A 93 15.28 0.86 8.23
C GLY A 93 14.21 0.25 7.32
N GLY A 94 14.55 0.01 6.05
CA GLY A 94 13.72 -0.78 5.14
C GLY A 94 13.76 -2.30 5.46
N PRO A 95 12.89 -3.11 4.84
CA PRO A 95 12.90 -4.54 5.05
C PRO A 95 14.24 -5.15 4.60
N ASN A 96 14.65 -6.26 5.22
CA ASN A 96 15.78 -7.03 4.73
C ASN A 96 15.44 -7.58 3.33
N PRO A 97 16.23 -7.27 2.28
CA PRO A 97 15.94 -7.76 0.94
C PRO A 97 15.84 -9.28 0.84
N ASN A 98 16.60 -10.02 1.66
CA ASN A 98 16.53 -11.48 1.68
C ASN A 98 15.18 -11.99 2.23
N ASP A 99 14.57 -11.29 3.19
CA ASP A 99 13.24 -11.63 3.69
C ASP A 99 12.18 -11.38 2.61
N CYS A 100 12.36 -10.32 1.81
CA CYS A 100 11.49 -10.03 0.67
C CYS A 100 11.64 -11.05 -0.47
N THR A 101 12.85 -11.57 -0.69
CA THR A 101 13.07 -12.66 -1.66
C THR A 101 12.27 -13.91 -1.29
N VAL A 102 12.07 -14.21 0.00
CA VAL A 102 11.20 -15.34 0.40
C VAL A 102 9.75 -15.14 -0.04
N ILE A 103 9.22 -13.92 0.05
CA ILE A 103 7.88 -13.61 -0.47
C ILE A 103 7.86 -13.76 -2.00
N ALA A 104 8.86 -13.23 -2.69
CA ALA A 104 8.96 -13.34 -4.15
C ALA A 104 9.05 -14.80 -4.63
N ASP A 105 9.85 -15.64 -3.95
CA ASP A 105 9.97 -17.06 -4.26
C ASP A 105 8.66 -17.82 -3.98
N ALA A 106 7.92 -17.44 -2.94
CA ALA A 106 6.62 -18.00 -2.66
C ALA A 106 5.59 -17.66 -3.74
N LEU A 107 5.56 -16.42 -4.23
CA LEU A 107 4.76 -15.99 -5.37
C LEU A 107 5.10 -16.79 -6.65
N LEU A 108 6.39 -16.99 -6.93
CA LEU A 108 6.85 -17.76 -8.09
C LEU A 108 6.49 -19.25 -7.96
N TYR A 109 6.58 -19.82 -6.76
CA TYR A 109 6.13 -21.19 -6.50
C TYR A 109 4.63 -21.33 -6.77
N ASP A 110 3.81 -20.47 -6.18
CA ASP A 110 2.36 -20.50 -6.39
C ASP A 110 1.99 -20.28 -7.86
N SER A 111 2.72 -19.39 -8.56
CA SER A 111 2.56 -19.16 -10.00
C SER A 111 2.63 -20.45 -10.83
N GLN A 112 3.46 -21.41 -10.41
CA GLN A 112 3.69 -22.67 -11.12
C GLN A 112 2.74 -23.78 -10.66
N ASN A 113 2.12 -23.65 -9.48
CA ASN A 113 1.40 -24.75 -8.83
C ASN A 113 -0.11 -24.51 -8.70
N ILE A 114 -0.55 -23.26 -8.54
CA ILE A 114 -1.97 -22.92 -8.35
C ILE A 114 -2.52 -21.93 -9.38
N GLY A 115 -1.67 -21.31 -10.19
CA GLY A 115 -2.04 -20.39 -11.27
C GLY A 115 -1.15 -19.15 -11.28
N ALA A 116 -0.92 -18.57 -12.46
CA ALA A 116 -0.05 -17.42 -12.62
C ALA A 116 -0.66 -16.13 -12.05
N ASP A 117 -1.99 -16.06 -12.03
CA ASP A 117 -2.74 -14.81 -11.90
C ASP A 117 -3.71 -14.87 -10.72
N PHE A 118 -4.00 -13.73 -10.10
CA PHE A 118 -4.99 -13.62 -9.02
C PHE A 118 -5.82 -12.36 -9.18
N THR A 119 -7.07 -12.43 -8.73
CA THR A 119 -8.02 -11.32 -8.82
C THR A 119 -8.13 -10.59 -7.49
N VAL A 120 -8.09 -9.26 -7.54
CA VAL A 120 -8.30 -8.34 -6.41
C VAL A 120 -9.56 -7.53 -6.69
N PRO A 121 -10.67 -7.77 -5.97
CA PRO A 121 -11.90 -7.03 -6.18
C PRO A 121 -11.80 -5.56 -5.77
N THR A 122 -12.75 -4.72 -6.19
CA THR A 122 -12.99 -3.41 -5.57
C THR A 122 -13.90 -3.52 -4.35
N GLY A 123 -13.66 -2.71 -3.33
CA GLY A 123 -14.47 -2.71 -2.10
C GLY A 123 -14.04 -3.81 -1.12
N LYS A 124 -14.71 -4.98 -1.10
CA LYS A 124 -14.35 -6.05 -0.17
C LYS A 124 -13.14 -6.83 -0.70
N ASN A 125 -12.16 -7.14 0.16
CA ASN A 125 -10.91 -7.81 -0.24
C ASN A 125 -10.10 -7.02 -1.28
N ASN A 126 -10.22 -5.70 -1.27
CA ASN A 126 -9.50 -4.84 -2.22
C ASN A 126 -8.00 -4.70 -1.91
N THR A 127 -7.52 -5.38 -0.87
CA THR A 127 -6.13 -5.38 -0.47
C THR A 127 -5.64 -6.80 -0.26
N VAL A 128 -4.51 -7.16 -0.86
CA VAL A 128 -3.79 -8.40 -0.58
C VAL A 128 -2.49 -8.03 0.13
N VAL A 129 -2.29 -8.54 1.34
CA VAL A 129 -1.10 -8.27 2.16
C VAL A 129 -0.28 -9.55 2.29
N MET A 130 1.02 -9.47 2.08
CA MET A 130 1.97 -10.56 2.27
C MET A 130 3.06 -10.17 3.25
N GLN A 131 3.38 -11.07 4.18
CA GLN A 131 4.37 -10.81 5.21
C GLN A 131 5.29 -12.02 5.43
N TYR A 132 6.58 -11.74 5.55
CA TYR A 132 7.60 -12.68 6.00
C TYR A 132 8.70 -11.93 6.75
N ALA A 133 8.94 -12.30 8.02
CA ALA A 133 9.95 -11.68 8.88
C ALA A 133 9.90 -10.14 8.83
N SER A 134 10.97 -9.47 8.36
CA SER A 134 10.99 -8.00 8.25
C SER A 134 10.31 -7.45 7.00
N CYS A 135 9.97 -8.28 6.02
CA CYS A 135 9.35 -7.85 4.78
C CYS A 135 7.83 -7.87 4.86
N LEU A 136 7.23 -6.75 4.45
CA LEU A 136 5.81 -6.63 4.18
C LEU A 136 5.65 -6.08 2.77
N THR A 137 4.76 -6.69 1.99
CA THR A 137 4.32 -6.13 0.72
C THR A 137 2.83 -6.25 0.58
N PHE A 138 2.20 -5.31 -0.11
CA PHE A 138 0.76 -5.38 -0.34
C PHE A 138 0.38 -4.78 -1.68
N PHE A 139 -0.69 -5.31 -2.26
CA PHE A 139 -1.35 -4.79 -3.45
C PHE A 139 -2.68 -4.18 -3.04
N VAL A 140 -3.00 -3.00 -3.55
CA VAL A 140 -4.30 -2.35 -3.35
C VAL A 140 -4.98 -2.11 -4.68
N ASN A 141 -6.22 -2.60 -4.80
CA ASN A 141 -7.15 -2.17 -5.84
C ASN A 141 -7.97 -0.97 -5.31
N GLN A 142 -7.77 0.18 -5.96
CA GLN A 142 -8.49 1.42 -5.67
C GLN A 142 -9.18 1.99 -6.91
N ASP A 143 -9.50 1.12 -7.88
CA ASP A 143 -10.18 1.53 -9.10
C ASP A 143 -11.56 2.14 -8.77
N SER A 144 -11.67 3.44 -9.05
CA SER A 144 -12.90 4.20 -8.83
C SER A 144 -14.04 3.82 -9.78
N ALA A 145 -13.75 3.08 -10.85
CA ALA A 145 -14.75 2.54 -11.78
C ALA A 145 -15.39 1.24 -11.28
N GLY A 146 -14.86 0.62 -10.21
CA GLY A 146 -15.40 -0.60 -9.62
C GLY A 146 -15.01 -1.89 -10.34
N ASN A 147 -13.89 -1.91 -11.07
CA ASN A 147 -13.41 -3.12 -11.72
C ASN A 147 -12.61 -4.00 -10.77
N GLU A 148 -12.75 -5.31 -10.91
CA GLU A 148 -11.79 -6.24 -10.32
C GLU A 148 -10.50 -6.22 -11.14
N LEU A 149 -9.36 -6.31 -10.48
CA LEU A 149 -8.06 -6.32 -11.16
C LEU A 149 -7.47 -7.72 -11.11
N GLU A 150 -7.11 -8.26 -12.26
CA GLU A 150 -6.30 -9.47 -12.35
C GLU A 150 -4.82 -9.08 -12.45
N TYR A 151 -3.99 -9.63 -11.57
CA TYR A 151 -2.57 -9.32 -11.52
C TYR A 151 -1.70 -10.58 -11.44
N CYS A 152 -0.49 -10.46 -11.98
CA CYS A 152 0.43 -11.58 -12.15
C CYS A 152 1.33 -11.74 -10.92
N ARG A 153 1.41 -12.97 -10.40
CA ARG A 153 2.33 -13.31 -9.29
C ARG A 153 3.79 -13.07 -9.68
N VAL A 154 4.15 -13.34 -10.93
CA VAL A 154 5.52 -13.13 -11.45
C VAL A 154 5.89 -11.64 -11.44
N ASP A 155 4.96 -10.76 -11.81
CA ASP A 155 5.21 -9.31 -11.82
C ASP A 155 5.34 -8.77 -10.40
N TRP A 156 4.47 -9.22 -9.48
CA TRP A 156 4.59 -8.84 -8.08
C TRP A 156 5.91 -9.34 -7.48
N ALA A 157 6.33 -10.57 -7.77
CA ALA A 157 7.62 -11.10 -7.34
C ALA A 157 8.80 -10.26 -7.88
N ALA A 158 8.73 -9.84 -9.15
CA ALA A 158 9.72 -8.95 -9.75
C ALA A 158 9.75 -7.57 -9.07
N LEU A 159 8.60 -6.98 -8.76
CA LEU A 159 8.50 -5.72 -8.04
C LEU A 159 9.09 -5.81 -6.64
N VAL A 160 8.80 -6.88 -5.90
CA VAL A 160 9.34 -7.09 -4.55
C VAL A 160 10.87 -7.18 -4.58
N ASN A 161 11.41 -7.98 -5.51
CA ASN A 161 12.86 -8.13 -5.70
C ASN A 161 13.54 -6.87 -6.27
N TYR A 162 12.78 -5.96 -6.89
CA TYR A 162 13.31 -4.68 -7.36
C TYR A 162 13.27 -3.62 -6.26
N ILE A 163 12.12 -3.41 -5.60
CA ILE A 163 11.92 -2.33 -4.63
C ILE A 163 12.75 -2.58 -3.37
N ALA A 164 12.76 -3.80 -2.83
CA ALA A 164 13.42 -4.09 -1.55
C ALA A 164 14.92 -3.70 -1.53
N PRO A 165 15.77 -4.09 -2.50
CA PRO A 165 17.18 -3.70 -2.48
C PRO A 165 17.45 -2.25 -2.95
N ASN A 166 16.50 -1.62 -3.66
CA ASN A 166 16.68 -0.28 -4.25
C ASN A 166 16.01 0.85 -3.44
N CYS A 167 15.09 0.52 -2.53
CA CYS A 167 14.41 1.48 -1.65
C CYS A 167 14.65 1.14 -0.17
N GLN A 168 15.87 0.77 0.20
CA GLN A 168 16.26 0.47 1.58
C GLN A 168 17.19 1.54 2.18
N SER A 169 17.73 1.26 3.38
CA SER A 169 18.58 2.17 4.13
C SER A 169 19.81 2.63 3.35
N THR A 170 20.41 1.76 2.52
CA THR A 170 21.55 2.09 1.66
C THR A 170 21.22 3.17 0.60
N GLN A 171 19.95 3.39 0.30
CA GLN A 171 19.45 4.43 -0.61
C GLN A 171 18.79 5.59 0.14
N ASN A 172 19.03 5.73 1.45
CA ASN A 172 18.37 6.75 2.30
C ASN A 172 16.82 6.61 2.27
N ALA A 173 16.33 5.38 2.16
CA ALA A 173 14.91 5.05 2.09
C ALA A 173 14.49 4.02 3.15
N HIS A 174 13.18 3.77 3.26
CA HIS A 174 12.58 2.85 4.25
C HIS A 174 11.47 1.97 3.68
N GLY A 175 11.58 1.63 2.40
CA GLY A 175 10.53 1.03 1.60
C GLY A 175 10.22 1.88 0.38
N GLY A 176 9.34 1.38 -0.47
CA GLY A 176 8.88 2.10 -1.65
C GLY A 176 7.59 1.50 -2.19
N LEU A 177 6.98 2.24 -3.11
CA LEU A 177 5.78 1.79 -3.81
C LEU A 177 5.93 1.90 -5.32
N CYS A 178 5.15 1.11 -6.04
CA CYS A 178 4.96 1.20 -7.47
C CYS A 178 3.50 1.54 -7.75
N VAL A 179 3.25 2.73 -8.30
CA VAL A 179 1.89 3.21 -8.61
C VAL A 179 1.60 3.04 -10.09
N ALA A 180 0.46 2.43 -10.43
CA ALA A 180 -0.01 2.32 -11.79
C ALA A 180 -0.09 3.69 -12.48
N THR A 181 0.09 3.73 -13.81
CA THR A 181 0.05 5.00 -14.56
C THR A 181 -1.30 5.72 -14.44
N ASP A 182 -2.39 4.96 -14.31
CA ASP A 182 -3.76 5.46 -14.11
C ASP A 182 -4.12 5.66 -12.62
N GLY A 183 -3.22 5.28 -11.70
CA GLY A 183 -3.44 5.36 -10.26
C GLY A 183 -4.43 4.35 -9.68
N ASN A 184 -4.95 3.41 -10.49
CA ASN A 184 -6.01 2.49 -10.05
C ASN A 184 -5.52 1.38 -9.12
N TRP A 185 -4.22 1.10 -9.11
CA TRP A 185 -3.59 0.18 -8.19
C TRP A 185 -2.19 0.62 -7.82
N PHE A 186 -1.69 0.05 -6.72
CA PHE A 186 -0.29 0.15 -6.36
C PHE A 186 0.17 -1.09 -5.60
N VAL A 187 1.47 -1.34 -5.68
CA VAL A 187 2.19 -2.33 -4.86
C VAL A 187 3.16 -1.58 -3.96
N GLU A 188 3.14 -1.85 -2.66
CA GLU A 188 4.10 -1.28 -1.72
C GLU A 188 4.97 -2.39 -1.11
N VAL A 189 6.22 -2.06 -0.80
CA VAL A 189 7.16 -2.88 -0.04
C VAL A 189 7.69 -2.05 1.12
N ALA A 190 7.45 -2.51 2.34
CA ALA A 190 7.76 -1.79 3.57
C ALA A 190 8.35 -2.72 4.64
N HIS A 191 8.93 -2.13 5.66
CA HIS A 191 9.39 -2.88 6.83
C HIS A 191 8.20 -3.29 7.70
N SER A 192 8.11 -4.58 8.03
CA SER A 192 7.12 -5.11 8.95
C SER A 192 7.52 -4.72 10.38
N SER A 193 6.76 -3.83 11.03
CA SER A 193 6.98 -3.60 12.47
C SER A 193 6.30 -4.73 13.23
N ASN A 194 7.07 -5.78 13.54
CA ASN A 194 6.66 -6.78 14.51
C ASN A 194 6.54 -6.04 15.85
N SER A 195 5.33 -5.70 16.26
CA SER A 195 5.06 -5.18 17.60
C SER A 195 5.16 -6.32 18.60
N THR A 196 6.36 -6.87 18.81
CA THR A 196 6.70 -7.50 20.09
C THR A 196 6.94 -6.38 21.08
N SER A 197 5.88 -5.94 21.75
CA SER A 197 5.95 -5.29 23.06
C SER A 197 5.77 -6.33 24.15
#